data_AF-A0A9J6AW41-F1
#
_entry.id   AF-A0A9J6AW41-F1
#
_cell.length_a   1.000
_cell.length_b   1.000
_cell.length_c   1.000
_cell.angle_alpha   90.00
_cell.angle_beta   90.00
_cell.angle_gamma   90.00
#
_symmetry.space_group_name_H-M   'P 1'
#
loop_
_entity.id
_entity.type
_entity.pdbx_description
1 polymer ?
#
loop_
_entity_poly.entity_id
_entity_poly.type
_entity_poly.pdbx_seq_one_letter_code
_entity_poly.pdbx_strand_id
1 'polypeptide(L)'
;MEPHHNPPPSIAFHHHHDVGAGGACVNCGGPTAFPSPPPDPNPNYIPIRAPAVNLPPANNREIIMRTPVPQSQRVVPLTPPYHFQTPVKKIHNQNDIVQFQSSPTCQNFLGFVVLLSESIRSHKLSDPCHESPVVLAIVSVLETLSVYVDEIPLAPQSSRYGNLAYRTWHERMSCDAESFCFSFFLRIFIRLLLSLFLTLLIALGTPAELIMAMLGTGHETNFAAWLYCLARLGVVKEEDYQALVSKVFVKYLDLMRKLQVTYCLEPAGSHGVWGLDDYHFLPFIFGSSQLIDHKYMKPKSIHNKDILENFANEYLYLSCIVFIMKVKKGVFAEHSPMLDDISGVPNWNKVNSGLLKMYKIEVLQKVPIMQHFLFGSIIQCQKLKREFGPVSSKNFDTWSQPTLRWDFVDGMDNNETMIRQ
;
A
#
# COMPACT_ATOMS: atom_id res chain seq x y z
N MET A 1 70.85 61.97 11.50
CA MET A 1 69.78 62.97 11.71
C MET A 1 68.69 62.65 10.71
N GLU A 2 67.55 62.14 11.15
CA GLU A 2 66.32 62.24 10.37
C GLU A 2 65.89 63.71 10.25
N PRO A 3 65.04 64.05 9.27
CA PRO A 3 63.67 64.28 9.69
C PRO A 3 62.58 63.80 8.70
N HIS A 4 61.48 63.34 9.30
CA HIS A 4 60.14 63.17 8.73
C HIS A 4 59.52 64.47 8.21
N HIS A 5 58.68 64.39 7.16
CA HIS A 5 57.53 65.29 6.99
C HIS A 5 56.33 64.60 6.31
N ASN A 6 55.16 64.73 6.97
CA ASN A 6 53.84 64.29 6.55
C ASN A 6 53.24 65.18 5.44
N PRO A 7 52.29 64.69 4.62
CA PRO A 7 51.53 65.50 3.66
C PRO A 7 50.22 66.08 4.27
N PRO A 8 49.72 67.23 3.77
CA PRO A 8 48.41 67.79 4.11
C PRO A 8 47.29 67.43 3.08
N PRO A 9 45.99 67.74 3.35
CA PRO A 9 44.84 66.93 2.93
C PRO A 9 43.88 67.55 1.87
N SER A 10 43.02 66.66 1.33
CA SER A 10 41.65 66.75 0.72
C SER A 10 41.33 67.85 -0.33
N ILE A 11 40.52 67.62 -1.39
CA ILE A 11 39.07 67.28 -1.41
C ILE A 11 38.61 66.71 -2.79
N ALA A 12 37.85 65.61 -2.70
CA ALA A 12 36.71 65.06 -3.48
C ALA A 12 36.57 65.16 -5.01
N PHE A 13 36.25 64.00 -5.63
CA PHE A 13 34.93 63.71 -6.23
C PHE A 13 34.59 62.20 -6.16
N HIS A 14 33.31 61.89 -5.96
CA HIS A 14 32.72 60.58 -5.70
C HIS A 14 32.76 59.57 -6.88
N HIS A 15 32.93 58.28 -6.57
CA HIS A 15 32.15 57.20 -7.19
C HIS A 15 32.02 55.98 -6.25
N HIS A 16 30.79 55.53 -6.07
CA HIS A 16 30.34 54.36 -5.30
C HIS A 16 30.46 53.06 -6.11
N HIS A 17 30.80 51.95 -5.42
CA HIS A 17 30.24 50.58 -5.49
C HIS A 17 31.34 49.57 -5.10
N ASP A 18 31.32 49.02 -3.88
CA ASP A 18 30.54 47.87 -3.35
C ASP A 18 31.30 46.54 -3.48
N VAL A 19 31.75 46.04 -2.32
CA VAL A 19 32.54 44.82 -2.15
C VAL A 19 31.56 43.66 -1.90
N GLY A 20 31.41 42.76 -2.88
CA GLY A 20 30.61 41.55 -2.75
C GLY A 20 31.40 40.41 -2.10
N ALA A 21 30.91 39.89 -0.97
CA ALA A 21 31.45 38.75 -0.25
C ALA A 21 31.26 37.44 -1.05
N GLY A 22 32.37 36.82 -1.50
CA GLY A 22 32.36 35.50 -2.13
C GLY A 22 32.35 34.37 -1.10
N GLY A 23 31.40 33.44 -1.22
CA GLY A 23 31.26 32.28 -0.33
C GLY A 23 32.34 31.21 -0.53
N ALA A 24 32.66 30.48 0.55
CA ALA A 24 33.61 29.36 0.54
C ALA A 24 32.87 28.02 0.68
N CYS A 25 33.40 26.97 0.06
CA CYS A 25 32.84 25.60 0.10
C CYS A 25 32.86 25.03 1.53
N VAL A 26 31.73 24.54 2.03
CA VAL A 26 31.57 24.06 3.42
C VAL A 26 32.38 22.79 3.72
N ASN A 27 32.80 22.02 2.71
CA ASN A 27 33.55 20.77 2.91
C ASN A 27 35.07 20.94 2.81
N CYS A 28 35.57 22.00 2.17
CA CYS A 28 37.02 22.17 1.94
C CYS A 28 37.54 23.62 2.01
N GLY A 29 36.68 24.61 2.23
CA GLY A 29 37.07 26.02 2.41
C GLY A 29 37.55 26.74 1.14
N GLY A 30 37.49 26.12 -0.04
CA GLY A 30 37.89 26.75 -1.30
C GLY A 30 36.89 27.80 -1.81
N PRO A 31 37.34 28.86 -2.51
CA PRO A 31 36.47 29.90 -3.05
C PRO A 31 35.59 29.37 -4.19
N THR A 32 34.29 29.68 -4.17
CA THR A 32 33.33 29.23 -5.21
C THR A 32 33.08 30.32 -6.25
N ALA A 33 33.17 29.98 -7.54
CA ALA A 33 33.05 30.92 -8.66
C ALA A 33 31.61 31.38 -8.99
N PHE A 34 30.60 30.91 -8.26
CA PHE A 34 29.20 31.26 -8.51
C PHE A 34 28.43 31.49 -7.19
N PRO A 35 27.58 32.53 -7.11
CA PRO A 35 26.70 32.72 -5.97
C PRO A 35 25.67 31.59 -5.88
N SER A 36 25.32 31.19 -4.66
CA SER A 36 24.27 30.21 -4.38
C SER A 36 22.94 30.66 -5.02
N PRO A 37 22.17 29.75 -5.64
CA PRO A 37 20.84 30.10 -6.16
C PRO A 37 19.97 30.65 -5.02
N PRO A 38 19.08 31.62 -5.28
CA PRO A 38 18.11 32.07 -4.28
C PRO A 38 17.20 30.90 -3.87
N PRO A 39 16.77 30.84 -2.59
CA PRO A 39 15.89 29.79 -2.12
C PRO A 39 14.55 29.87 -2.87
N ASP A 40 14.15 28.74 -3.43
CA ASP A 40 12.89 28.55 -4.14
C ASP A 40 11.72 28.87 -3.19
N PRO A 41 10.78 29.79 -3.51
CA PRO A 41 9.69 30.17 -2.62
C PRO A 41 8.65 29.05 -2.42
N ASN A 42 8.85 27.87 -2.99
CA ASN A 42 7.97 26.72 -2.79
C ASN A 42 8.74 25.38 -2.71
N PRO A 43 9.42 25.09 -1.59
CA PRO A 43 10.17 23.86 -1.47
C PRO A 43 9.20 22.72 -1.11
N ASN A 44 8.73 21.97 -2.09
CA ASN A 44 8.11 20.65 -1.86
C ASN A 44 9.15 19.57 -1.47
N TYR A 45 10.30 19.97 -0.93
CA TYR A 45 11.31 19.08 -0.40
C TYR A 45 11.21 19.03 1.13
N ILE A 46 10.74 17.91 1.65
CA ILE A 46 10.70 17.61 3.09
C ILE A 46 11.98 16.85 3.45
N PRO A 47 12.90 17.42 4.25
CA PRO A 47 14.09 16.70 4.71
C PRO A 47 13.74 15.56 5.68
N ILE A 48 14.40 14.40 5.51
CA ILE A 48 14.18 13.12 6.21
C ILE A 48 14.50 13.15 7.74
N ARG A 49 14.87 14.30 8.32
CA ARG A 49 15.20 14.43 9.76
C ARG A 49 14.42 15.54 10.48
N ALA A 50 13.16 15.75 10.14
CA ALA A 50 12.26 16.36 11.12
C ALA A 50 12.02 15.35 12.26
N PRO A 51 12.08 15.74 13.55
CA PRO A 51 11.60 14.87 14.61
C PRO A 51 10.15 14.51 14.28
N ALA A 52 9.87 13.20 14.20
CA ALA A 52 8.56 12.68 13.83
C ALA A 52 7.53 12.96 14.94
N VAL A 53 7.08 14.22 15.03
CA VAL A 53 5.93 14.62 15.85
C VAL A 53 4.67 14.33 15.05
N ASN A 54 4.42 13.05 14.80
CA ASN A 54 3.12 12.55 14.39
C ASN A 54 3.00 11.13 14.92
N LEU A 55 2.59 11.02 16.19
CA LEU A 55 1.84 9.86 16.64
C LEU A 55 0.75 9.58 15.57
N PRO A 56 0.42 8.32 15.23
CA PRO A 56 -0.83 8.09 14.52
C PRO A 56 -1.91 8.80 15.33
N PRO A 57 -2.69 9.73 14.72
CA PRO A 57 -3.62 10.54 15.50
C PRO A 57 -4.50 9.59 16.31
N ALA A 58 -4.71 9.86 17.59
CA ALA A 58 -5.47 8.99 18.50
C ALA A 58 -6.79 8.47 17.88
N ASN A 59 -7.35 9.27 16.97
CA ASN A 59 -8.47 8.96 16.09
C ASN A 59 -8.35 7.64 15.29
N ASN A 60 -7.19 7.28 14.72
CA ASN A 60 -7.06 6.07 13.90
C ASN A 60 -7.25 4.78 14.70
N ARG A 61 -6.70 4.72 15.92
CA ARG A 61 -6.87 3.56 16.81
C ARG A 61 -8.34 3.37 17.18
N GLU A 62 -9.05 4.46 17.49
CA GLU A 62 -10.48 4.43 17.78
C GLU A 62 -11.32 4.00 16.57
N ILE A 63 -11.00 4.51 15.37
CA ILE A 63 -11.65 4.13 14.11
C ILE A 63 -11.47 2.62 13.87
N ILE A 64 -10.26 2.09 14.01
CA ILE A 64 -9.99 0.65 13.85
C ILE A 64 -10.79 -0.15 14.87
N MET A 65 -10.81 0.25 16.15
CA MET A 65 -11.56 -0.47 17.18
C MET A 65 -13.06 -0.55 16.87
N ARG A 66 -13.66 0.56 16.41
CA ARG A 66 -15.08 0.67 16.06
C ARG A 66 -15.44 0.03 14.71
N THR A 67 -14.46 -0.16 13.83
CA THR A 67 -14.70 -0.79 12.52
C THR A 67 -15.17 -2.24 12.71
N PRO A 68 -16.25 -2.68 12.05
CA PRO A 68 -16.68 -4.07 12.12
C PRO A 68 -15.62 -4.99 11.51
N VAL A 69 -15.45 -6.19 12.06
CA VAL A 69 -14.54 -7.19 11.49
C VAL A 69 -15.05 -7.54 10.09
N PRO A 70 -14.23 -7.40 9.03
CA PRO A 70 -14.60 -7.85 7.70
C PRO A 70 -15.02 -9.32 7.71
N GLN A 71 -16.09 -9.64 6.99
CA GLN A 71 -16.62 -11.01 6.91
C GLN A 71 -16.22 -11.64 5.58
N SER A 72 -16.06 -12.97 5.57
CA SER A 72 -15.83 -13.72 4.34
C SER A 72 -16.99 -13.54 3.36
N GLN A 73 -16.66 -13.46 2.08
CA GLN A 73 -17.65 -13.39 1.01
C GLN A 73 -17.21 -14.30 -0.13
N ARG A 74 -18.12 -15.19 -0.53
CA ARG A 74 -17.89 -16.10 -1.65
C ARG A 74 -17.52 -15.33 -2.91
N VAL A 75 -16.48 -15.79 -3.60
CA VAL A 75 -16.07 -15.21 -4.88
C VAL A 75 -16.97 -15.78 -5.97
N VAL A 76 -17.73 -14.91 -6.64
CA VAL A 76 -18.63 -15.31 -7.74
C VAL A 76 -17.84 -15.35 -9.05
N PRO A 77 -17.72 -16.51 -9.72
CA PRO A 77 -17.04 -16.60 -11.00
C PRO A 77 -17.72 -15.76 -12.09
N LEU A 78 -16.92 -15.20 -13.00
CA LEU A 78 -17.38 -14.46 -14.16
C LEU A 78 -17.99 -15.42 -15.18
N THR A 79 -19.16 -15.05 -15.69
CA THR A 79 -19.84 -15.77 -16.77
C THR A 79 -19.47 -15.18 -18.13
N PRO A 80 -19.29 -16.01 -19.19
CA PRO A 80 -19.16 -15.52 -20.56
C PRO A 80 -20.43 -14.77 -21.03
N PRO A 81 -20.33 -13.86 -22.02
CA PRO A 81 -19.12 -13.46 -22.74
C PRO A 81 -18.24 -12.51 -21.93
N TYR A 82 -16.93 -12.70 -22.02
CA TYR A 82 -15.98 -11.87 -21.28
C TYR A 82 -15.62 -10.60 -22.06
N HIS A 83 -15.84 -9.44 -21.43
CA HIS A 83 -15.43 -8.14 -21.98
C HIS A 83 -14.21 -7.61 -21.23
N PHE A 84 -13.03 -8.06 -21.65
CA PHE A 84 -11.79 -7.67 -20.99
C PHE A 84 -11.32 -6.26 -21.37
N GLN A 85 -10.75 -5.57 -20.40
CA GLN A 85 -10.16 -4.24 -20.55
C GLN A 85 -8.77 -4.22 -19.89
N THR A 86 -7.86 -3.44 -20.48
CA THR A 86 -6.56 -3.16 -19.89
C THR A 86 -6.74 -2.46 -18.54
N PRO A 87 -6.15 -2.97 -17.46
CA PRO A 87 -6.29 -2.33 -16.16
C PRO A 87 -5.66 -0.94 -16.13
N VAL A 88 -6.31 0.00 -15.45
CA VAL A 88 -5.85 1.39 -15.32
C VAL A 88 -5.97 1.87 -13.87
N LYS A 89 -5.17 2.88 -13.51
CA LYS A 89 -5.30 3.58 -12.23
C LYS A 89 -6.61 4.37 -12.20
N LYS A 90 -7.34 4.31 -11.09
CA LYS A 90 -8.61 5.05 -10.89
C LYS A 90 -8.67 5.83 -9.57
N ILE A 91 -7.79 5.53 -8.62
CA ILE A 91 -7.75 6.22 -7.32
C ILE A 91 -6.72 7.34 -7.41
N HIS A 92 -7.18 8.58 -7.28
CA HIS A 92 -6.35 9.78 -7.29
C HIS A 92 -6.50 10.61 -6.00
N ASN A 93 -7.65 10.50 -5.32
CA ASN A 93 -7.95 11.25 -4.11
C ASN A 93 -8.77 10.42 -3.11
N GLN A 94 -9.04 10.99 -1.93
CA GLN A 94 -9.77 10.31 -0.86
C GLN A 94 -11.22 9.97 -1.25
N ASN A 95 -11.89 10.78 -2.08
CA ASN A 95 -13.25 10.49 -2.52
C ASN A 95 -13.31 9.24 -3.41
N ASP A 96 -12.28 9.02 -4.25
CA ASP A 96 -12.19 7.81 -5.07
C ASP A 96 -12.07 6.56 -4.19
N ILE A 97 -11.32 6.65 -3.07
CA ILE A 97 -11.27 5.57 -2.07
C ILE A 97 -12.65 5.32 -1.48
N VAL A 98 -13.35 6.35 -1.00
CA VAL A 98 -14.67 6.20 -0.40
C VAL A 98 -15.64 5.52 -1.36
N GLN A 99 -15.59 5.88 -2.65
CA GLN A 99 -16.39 5.22 -3.70
C GLN A 99 -15.97 3.77 -3.92
N PHE A 100 -14.67 3.48 -3.98
CA PHE A 100 -14.20 2.12 -4.12
C PHE A 100 -14.62 1.26 -2.93
N GLN A 101 -14.53 1.76 -1.70
CA GLN A 101 -14.89 1.05 -0.49
C GLN A 101 -16.37 0.66 -0.41
N SER A 102 -17.25 1.54 -0.89
CA SER A 102 -18.68 1.25 -0.94
C SER A 102 -19.05 0.30 -2.08
N SER A 103 -18.13 0.05 -3.03
CA SER A 103 -18.39 -0.84 -4.15
C SER A 103 -18.49 -2.31 -3.72
N PRO A 104 -19.37 -3.11 -4.36
CA PRO A 104 -19.44 -4.55 -4.15
C PRO A 104 -18.10 -5.25 -4.46
N THR A 105 -17.33 -4.73 -5.42
CA THR A 105 -16.02 -5.27 -5.80
C THR A 105 -15.03 -5.22 -4.64
N CYS A 106 -14.94 -4.09 -3.92
CA CYS A 106 -14.04 -3.95 -2.78
C CYS A 106 -14.45 -4.84 -1.62
N GLN A 107 -15.76 -4.92 -1.36
CA GLN A 107 -16.30 -5.80 -0.31
C GLN A 107 -16.00 -7.27 -0.61
N ASN A 108 -16.17 -7.72 -1.86
CA ASN A 108 -15.88 -9.09 -2.25
C ASN A 108 -14.37 -9.39 -2.26
N PHE A 109 -13.53 -8.43 -2.66
CA PHE A 109 -12.07 -8.56 -2.55
C PHE A 109 -11.62 -8.69 -1.09
N LEU A 110 -12.12 -7.85 -0.20
CA LEU A 110 -11.82 -7.96 1.23
C LEU A 110 -12.38 -9.26 1.82
N GLY A 111 -13.58 -9.69 1.40
CA GLY A 111 -14.16 -10.97 1.78
C GLY A 111 -13.35 -12.17 1.27
N PHE A 112 -12.70 -12.07 0.11
CA PHE A 112 -11.75 -13.06 -0.38
C PHE A 112 -10.49 -13.14 0.48
N VAL A 113 -9.93 -12.00 0.92
CA VAL A 113 -8.82 -11.99 1.89
C VAL A 113 -9.22 -12.69 3.20
N VAL A 114 -10.45 -12.47 3.68
CA VAL A 114 -10.97 -13.18 4.86
C VAL A 114 -11.11 -14.67 4.58
N LEU A 115 -11.62 -15.09 3.41
CA LEU A 115 -11.68 -16.51 3.03
C LEU A 115 -10.30 -17.18 3.00
N LEU A 116 -9.28 -16.51 2.46
CA LEU A 116 -7.91 -17.01 2.51
C LEU A 116 -7.42 -17.16 3.96
N SER A 117 -7.69 -16.17 4.81
CA SER A 117 -7.38 -16.24 6.24
C SER A 117 -8.08 -17.42 6.93
N GLU A 118 -9.38 -17.61 6.67
CA GLU A 118 -10.16 -18.72 7.24
C GLU A 118 -9.67 -20.08 6.74
N SER A 119 -9.23 -20.18 5.48
CA SER A 119 -8.76 -21.44 4.87
C SER A 119 -7.50 -22.03 5.52
N ILE A 120 -6.68 -21.19 6.18
CA ILE A 120 -5.46 -21.62 6.88
C ILE A 120 -5.63 -21.64 8.41
N ARG A 121 -6.86 -21.45 8.90
CA ARG A 121 -7.13 -21.38 10.34
C ARG A 121 -6.70 -22.67 11.03
N SER A 122 -5.87 -22.54 12.06
CA SER A 122 -5.37 -23.68 12.86
C SER A 122 -4.58 -24.75 12.07
N HIS A 123 -4.12 -24.42 10.86
CA HIS A 123 -3.30 -25.29 10.02
C HIS A 123 -1.84 -24.83 9.96
N LYS A 124 -0.91 -25.78 9.98
CA LYS A 124 0.52 -25.54 9.72
C LYS A 124 0.79 -25.47 8.22
N LEU A 125 1.94 -24.89 7.85
CA LEU A 125 2.40 -24.88 6.46
C LEU A 125 2.74 -26.29 5.93
N SER A 126 3.16 -27.20 6.82
CA SER A 126 3.42 -28.61 6.49
C SER A 126 2.16 -29.46 6.32
N ASP A 127 0.99 -28.99 6.78
CA ASP A 127 -0.21 -29.81 6.77
C ASP A 127 -0.63 -30.14 5.32
N PRO A 128 -1.08 -31.37 5.04
CA PRO A 128 -1.58 -31.74 3.72
C PRO A 128 -2.75 -30.85 3.31
N CYS A 129 -2.74 -30.39 2.06
CA CYS A 129 -3.82 -29.61 1.47
C CYS A 129 -4.04 -30.03 0.01
N HIS A 130 -5.15 -29.59 -0.60
CA HIS A 130 -5.40 -29.84 -2.01
C HIS A 130 -4.48 -28.99 -2.89
N GLU A 131 -3.69 -29.63 -3.76
CA GLU A 131 -2.76 -28.98 -4.67
C GLU A 131 -3.20 -29.22 -6.12
N SER A 132 -3.93 -28.28 -6.70
CA SER A 132 -4.29 -28.36 -8.11
C SER A 132 -3.08 -28.13 -9.03
N PRO A 133 -3.14 -28.58 -10.30
CA PRO A 133 -2.09 -28.30 -11.28
C PRO A 133 -1.80 -26.80 -11.45
N VAL A 134 -2.82 -25.95 -11.27
CA VAL A 134 -2.68 -24.49 -11.31
C VAL A 134 -1.81 -24.00 -10.16
N VAL A 135 -2.09 -24.44 -8.93
CA VAL A 135 -1.29 -24.07 -7.75
C VAL A 135 0.18 -24.47 -7.93
N LEU A 136 0.42 -25.70 -8.38
CA LEU A 136 1.78 -26.21 -8.64
C LEU A 136 2.50 -25.40 -9.74
N ALA A 137 1.80 -25.03 -10.80
CA ALA A 137 2.35 -24.17 -11.84
C ALA A 137 2.76 -22.80 -11.28
N ILE A 138 1.90 -22.17 -10.47
CA ILE A 138 2.19 -20.87 -9.84
C ILE A 138 3.44 -20.96 -8.95
N VAL A 139 3.54 -22.01 -8.14
CA VAL A 139 4.73 -22.28 -7.32
C VAL A 139 5.98 -22.39 -8.19
N SER A 140 5.92 -23.18 -9.27
CA SER A 140 7.05 -23.37 -10.19
C SER A 140 7.51 -22.07 -10.85
N VAL A 141 6.58 -21.17 -11.22
CA VAL A 141 6.93 -19.85 -11.75
C VAL A 141 7.59 -18.99 -10.68
N LEU A 142 7.07 -18.94 -9.45
CA LEU A 142 7.70 -18.19 -8.35
C LEU A 142 9.12 -18.70 -8.03
N GLU A 143 9.34 -20.01 -8.13
CA GLU A 143 10.67 -20.62 -7.98
C GLU A 143 11.60 -20.23 -9.12
N THR A 144 11.11 -20.24 -10.36
CA THR A 144 11.87 -19.77 -11.53
C THR A 144 12.28 -18.31 -11.38
N LEU A 145 11.35 -17.45 -10.91
CA LEU A 145 11.64 -16.05 -10.62
C LEU A 145 12.67 -15.87 -9.49
N SER A 146 12.70 -16.79 -8.52
CA SER A 146 13.73 -16.81 -7.47
C SER A 146 15.10 -17.19 -8.03
N VAL A 147 15.16 -18.15 -8.96
CA VAL A 147 16.40 -18.51 -9.66
C VAL A 147 16.93 -17.33 -10.47
N TYR A 148 16.06 -16.53 -11.10
CA TYR A 148 16.49 -15.32 -11.82
C TYR A 148 17.22 -14.32 -10.92
N VAL A 149 16.92 -14.30 -9.60
CA VAL A 149 17.67 -13.47 -8.65
C VAL A 149 19.09 -13.98 -8.44
N ASP A 150 19.30 -15.30 -8.47
CA ASP A 150 20.64 -15.89 -8.35
C ASP A 150 21.48 -15.66 -9.61
N GLU A 151 20.84 -15.67 -10.78
CA GLU A 151 21.50 -15.49 -12.08
C GLU A 151 21.84 -14.04 -12.41
N ILE A 152 21.20 -13.07 -11.73
CA ILE A 152 21.37 -11.64 -12.00
C ILE A 152 22.17 -11.01 -10.84
N PRO A 153 23.50 -10.89 -10.98
CA PRO A 153 24.33 -10.34 -9.92
C PRO A 153 24.08 -8.84 -9.71
N LEU A 154 24.50 -8.34 -8.56
CA LEU A 154 24.40 -6.92 -8.24
C LEU A 154 25.19 -6.06 -9.23
N ALA A 155 24.54 -5.01 -9.73
CA ALA A 155 25.22 -4.02 -10.55
C ALA A 155 26.15 -3.18 -9.65
N PRO A 156 27.35 -2.78 -10.14
CA PRO A 156 28.19 -1.82 -9.45
C PRO A 156 27.41 -0.53 -9.18
N GLN A 157 27.32 -0.12 -7.91
CA GLN A 157 26.62 1.11 -7.54
C GLN A 157 27.32 1.85 -6.40
N SER A 158 27.20 3.17 -6.42
CA SER A 158 27.60 4.05 -5.32
C SER A 158 26.45 4.31 -4.32
N SER A 159 25.21 4.08 -4.73
CA SER A 159 24.03 4.23 -3.87
C SER A 159 23.97 3.14 -2.81
N ARG A 160 23.55 3.52 -1.60
CA ARG A 160 23.27 2.58 -0.51
C ARG A 160 22.02 1.73 -0.77
N TYR A 161 21.08 2.23 -1.55
CA TYR A 161 19.75 1.65 -1.72
C TYR A 161 19.34 1.52 -3.19
N GLY A 162 18.50 0.53 -3.47
CA GLY A 162 17.84 0.32 -4.76
C GLY A 162 18.81 -0.05 -5.88
N ASN A 163 19.32 -1.29 -5.88
CA ASN A 163 20.27 -1.74 -6.91
C ASN A 163 19.64 -1.79 -8.31
N LEU A 164 20.34 -1.23 -9.29
CA LEU A 164 19.88 -1.20 -10.69
C LEU A 164 19.67 -2.59 -11.30
N ALA A 165 20.37 -3.62 -10.80
CA ALA A 165 20.17 -5.01 -11.24
C ALA A 165 18.73 -5.50 -11.01
N TYR A 166 17.99 -4.89 -10.09
CA TYR A 166 16.56 -5.13 -9.94
C TYR A 166 15.78 -4.82 -11.23
N ARG A 167 16.17 -3.78 -11.97
CA ARG A 167 15.56 -3.45 -13.27
C ARG A 167 15.80 -4.56 -14.28
N THR A 168 17.02 -5.08 -14.35
CA THR A 168 17.38 -6.21 -15.21
C THR A 168 16.57 -7.46 -14.86
N TRP A 169 16.41 -7.75 -13.56
CA TRP A 169 15.55 -8.85 -13.10
C TRP A 169 14.08 -8.63 -13.51
N HIS A 170 13.57 -7.42 -13.32
CA HIS A 170 12.20 -7.07 -13.68
C HIS A 170 11.96 -7.14 -15.20
N GLU A 171 12.90 -6.65 -16.02
CA GLU A 171 12.85 -6.72 -17.47
C GLU A 171 12.81 -8.17 -17.96
N ARG A 172 13.69 -9.04 -17.43
CA ARG A 172 13.67 -10.47 -17.76
C ARG A 172 12.36 -11.13 -17.38
N MET A 173 11.86 -10.87 -16.17
CA MET A 173 10.56 -11.35 -15.72
C MET A 173 9.43 -10.87 -16.66
N SER A 174 9.50 -9.62 -17.14
CA SER A 174 8.51 -9.04 -18.04
C SER A 174 8.55 -9.67 -19.44
N CYS A 175 9.75 -10.01 -19.94
CA CYS A 175 9.92 -10.72 -21.21
C CYS A 175 9.34 -12.15 -21.17
N ASP A 176 9.54 -12.87 -20.05
CA ASP A 176 9.12 -14.28 -19.93
C ASP A 176 7.67 -14.46 -19.46
N ALA A 177 7.00 -13.38 -19.09
CA ALA A 177 5.70 -13.47 -18.44
C ALA A 177 4.56 -13.96 -19.32
N GLU A 178 4.64 -13.78 -20.64
CA GLU A 178 3.68 -14.41 -21.56
C GLU A 178 3.78 -15.94 -21.45
N SER A 179 5.01 -16.48 -21.44
CA SER A 179 5.30 -17.90 -21.25
C SER A 179 4.83 -18.41 -19.89
N PHE A 180 5.04 -17.65 -18.81
CA PHE A 180 4.52 -18.00 -17.49
C PHE A 180 3.00 -18.06 -17.47
N CYS A 181 2.32 -17.09 -18.10
CA CYS A 181 0.87 -17.11 -18.15
C CYS A 181 0.35 -18.31 -18.98
N PHE A 182 1.02 -18.68 -20.07
CA PHE A 182 0.68 -19.91 -20.80
C PHE A 182 0.82 -21.18 -19.95
N SER A 183 1.69 -21.20 -18.93
CA SER A 183 1.79 -22.34 -18.01
C SER A 183 0.58 -22.47 -17.08
N PHE A 184 -0.09 -21.35 -16.75
CA PHE A 184 -1.28 -21.33 -15.87
C PHE A 184 -2.59 -21.52 -16.63
N PHE A 185 -2.65 -21.05 -17.88
CA PHE A 185 -3.89 -20.98 -18.65
C PHE A 185 -3.99 -22.10 -19.69
N LEU A 186 -5.13 -22.79 -19.69
CA LEU A 186 -5.60 -23.48 -20.89
C LEU A 186 -5.65 -22.44 -22.03
N ARG A 187 -5.17 -22.79 -23.24
CA ARG A 187 -5.04 -21.95 -24.47
C ARG A 187 -6.25 -21.07 -24.84
N ILE A 188 -7.38 -21.19 -24.15
CA ILE A 188 -8.67 -20.54 -24.38
C ILE A 188 -8.66 -19.04 -24.02
N PHE A 189 -7.65 -18.54 -23.29
CA PHE A 189 -7.69 -17.21 -22.68
C PHE A 189 -6.55 -16.25 -23.07
N ILE A 190 -6.16 -16.20 -24.35
CA ILE A 190 -5.03 -15.37 -24.81
C ILE A 190 -5.26 -13.85 -24.58
N ARG A 191 -6.50 -13.33 -24.68
CA ARG A 191 -6.80 -11.91 -24.38
C ARG A 191 -6.89 -11.59 -22.88
N LEU A 192 -7.11 -12.61 -22.04
CA LEU A 192 -7.15 -12.49 -20.58
C LEU A 192 -5.73 -12.34 -20.01
N LEU A 193 -4.77 -12.96 -20.69
CA LEU A 193 -3.35 -12.99 -20.37
C LEU A 193 -2.80 -11.58 -20.07
N LEU A 194 -3.08 -10.61 -20.95
CA LEU A 194 -2.52 -9.25 -20.87
C LEU A 194 -3.00 -8.44 -19.63
N SER A 195 -4.25 -8.63 -19.22
CA SER A 195 -4.88 -7.88 -18.11
C SER A 195 -4.45 -8.42 -16.73
N LEU A 196 -4.38 -9.75 -16.62
CA LEU A 196 -3.82 -10.42 -15.43
C LEU A 196 -2.31 -10.22 -15.32
N PHE A 197 -1.62 -10.27 -16.46
CA PHE A 197 -0.19 -10.01 -16.56
C PHE A 197 0.17 -8.62 -16.02
N LEU A 198 -0.54 -7.57 -16.43
CA LEU A 198 -0.27 -6.23 -15.92
C LEU A 198 -0.49 -6.13 -14.39
N THR A 199 -1.45 -6.89 -13.85
CA THR A 199 -1.68 -6.93 -12.39
C THR A 199 -0.57 -7.69 -11.67
N LEU A 200 -0.10 -8.81 -12.23
CA LEU A 200 1.04 -9.58 -11.69
C LEU A 200 2.36 -8.82 -11.79
N LEU A 201 2.61 -8.12 -12.90
CA LEU A 201 3.76 -7.23 -13.05
C LEU A 201 3.78 -6.21 -11.91
N ILE A 202 2.69 -5.47 -11.74
CA ILE A 202 2.62 -4.48 -10.66
C ILE A 202 2.70 -5.13 -9.28
N ALA A 203 2.18 -6.36 -9.10
CA ALA A 203 2.35 -7.10 -7.85
C ALA A 203 3.81 -7.44 -7.53
N LEU A 204 4.66 -7.62 -8.56
CA LEU A 204 6.09 -7.91 -8.41
C LEU A 204 6.97 -6.65 -8.46
N GLY A 205 6.41 -5.47 -8.78
CA GLY A 205 7.11 -4.19 -8.81
C GLY A 205 6.74 -3.34 -10.04
N THR A 206 7.03 -2.03 -10.03
CA THR A 206 6.87 -1.20 -11.24
C THR A 206 8.22 -0.83 -11.86
N PRO A 207 8.42 -1.00 -13.18
CA PRO A 207 9.54 -0.38 -13.88
C PRO A 207 9.12 1.03 -14.28
N ALA A 208 9.55 2.05 -13.54
CA ALA A 208 9.47 3.43 -13.98
C ALA A 208 10.85 4.05 -13.91
N GLU A 209 11.26 4.72 -14.99
CA GLU A 209 12.59 5.26 -15.25
C GLU A 209 13.16 6.15 -14.14
N LEU A 210 12.31 6.66 -13.23
CA LEU A 210 12.70 7.57 -12.14
C LEU A 210 12.23 7.16 -10.73
N ILE A 211 11.48 6.06 -10.55
CA ILE A 211 11.01 5.63 -9.23
C ILE A 211 11.84 4.43 -8.80
N MET A 212 12.64 4.67 -7.76
CA MET A 212 13.50 3.71 -7.09
C MET A 212 12.76 2.40 -6.79
N ALA A 213 13.53 1.33 -6.64
CA ALA A 213 13.07 0.00 -6.36
C ALA A 213 12.39 -0.10 -4.98
N MET A 214 11.13 0.32 -4.92
CA MET A 214 10.30 0.40 -3.72
C MET A 214 9.30 -0.75 -3.71
N LEU A 215 9.33 -1.59 -2.67
CA LEU A 215 8.36 -2.67 -2.46
C LEU A 215 7.56 -2.39 -1.19
N GLY A 216 6.27 -2.74 -1.13
CA GLY A 216 5.46 -2.48 0.05
C GLY A 216 4.08 -3.10 -0.02
N THR A 217 3.22 -2.75 0.93
CA THR A 217 1.89 -3.35 1.13
C THR A 217 0.97 -3.19 -0.08
N GLY A 218 1.17 -2.17 -0.93
CA GLY A 218 0.44 -2.01 -2.19
C GLY A 218 0.75 -3.10 -3.23
N HIS A 219 2.03 -3.51 -3.32
CA HIS A 219 2.45 -4.60 -4.22
C HIS A 219 1.89 -5.95 -3.73
N GLU A 220 1.96 -6.20 -2.42
CA GLU A 220 1.34 -7.36 -1.80
C GLU A 220 -0.20 -7.39 -2.00
N THR A 221 -0.85 -6.23 -1.89
CA THR A 221 -2.29 -6.09 -2.17
C THR A 221 -2.61 -6.42 -3.63
N ASN A 222 -1.75 -6.01 -4.58
CA ASN A 222 -1.89 -6.37 -5.99
C ASN A 222 -1.66 -7.88 -6.23
N PHE A 223 -0.77 -8.53 -5.48
CA PHE A 223 -0.60 -9.99 -5.54
C PHE A 223 -1.88 -10.71 -5.09
N ALA A 224 -2.47 -10.27 -3.96
CA ALA A 224 -3.76 -10.78 -3.52
C ALA A 224 -4.89 -10.48 -4.52
N ALA A 225 -4.86 -9.33 -5.19
CA ALA A 225 -5.82 -8.99 -6.24
C ALA A 225 -5.67 -9.87 -7.49
N TRP A 226 -4.44 -10.27 -7.83
CA TRP A 226 -4.19 -11.23 -8.89
C TRP A 226 -4.78 -12.61 -8.55
N LEU A 227 -4.55 -13.12 -7.33
CA LEU A 227 -5.18 -14.35 -6.85
C LEU A 227 -6.71 -14.26 -6.86
N TYR A 228 -7.26 -13.12 -6.43
CA TYR A 228 -8.69 -12.86 -6.50
C TYR A 228 -9.21 -12.89 -7.93
N CYS A 229 -8.47 -12.34 -8.90
CA CYS A 229 -8.86 -12.42 -10.30
C CYS A 229 -8.90 -13.88 -10.79
N LEU A 230 -7.92 -14.71 -10.44
CA LEU A 230 -7.93 -16.14 -10.77
C LEU A 230 -9.17 -16.84 -10.20
N ALA A 231 -9.56 -16.50 -8.96
CA ALA A 231 -10.77 -17.04 -8.34
C ALA A 231 -12.04 -16.55 -9.07
N ARG A 232 -12.10 -15.27 -9.43
CA ARG A 232 -13.18 -14.69 -10.25
C ARG A 232 -13.27 -15.30 -11.65
N LEU A 233 -12.19 -15.88 -12.17
CA LEU A 233 -12.19 -16.56 -13.47
C LEU A 233 -12.53 -18.05 -13.35
N GLY A 234 -12.67 -18.58 -12.12
CA GLY A 234 -12.89 -19.99 -11.86
C GLY A 234 -11.66 -20.87 -12.14
N VAL A 235 -10.48 -20.26 -12.27
CA VAL A 235 -9.21 -20.98 -12.51
C VAL A 235 -8.72 -21.63 -11.21
N VAL A 236 -8.84 -20.90 -10.10
CA VAL A 236 -8.65 -21.44 -8.76
C VAL A 236 -10.00 -21.48 -8.06
N LYS A 237 -10.22 -22.52 -7.26
CA LYS A 237 -11.48 -22.75 -6.54
C LYS A 237 -11.26 -22.67 -5.04
N GLU A 238 -12.34 -22.71 -4.26
CA GLU A 238 -12.28 -22.66 -2.79
C GLU A 238 -11.42 -23.79 -2.20
N GLU A 239 -11.39 -24.96 -2.84
CA GLU A 239 -10.52 -26.08 -2.47
C GLU A 239 -9.02 -25.76 -2.56
N ASP A 240 -8.62 -24.80 -3.40
CA ASP A 240 -7.22 -24.37 -3.55
C ASP A 240 -6.80 -23.33 -2.51
N TYR A 241 -7.72 -22.70 -1.78
CA TYR A 241 -7.42 -21.50 -0.98
C TYR A 241 -6.38 -21.74 0.11
N GLN A 242 -6.43 -22.90 0.76
CA GLN A 242 -5.41 -23.29 1.74
C GLN A 242 -4.02 -23.40 1.09
N ALA A 243 -3.93 -23.94 -0.13
CA ALA A 243 -2.67 -24.06 -0.86
C ALA A 243 -2.18 -22.72 -1.44
N LEU A 244 -3.11 -21.83 -1.80
CA LEU A 244 -2.78 -20.44 -2.18
C LEU A 244 -2.05 -19.72 -1.04
N VAL A 245 -2.44 -19.95 0.21
CA VAL A 245 -1.76 -19.37 1.37
C VAL A 245 -0.49 -20.17 1.74
N SER A 246 -0.62 -21.48 1.94
CA SER A 246 0.46 -22.31 2.51
C SER A 246 1.60 -22.63 1.54
N LYS A 247 1.38 -22.51 0.22
CA LYS A 247 2.39 -22.79 -0.80
C LYS A 247 2.69 -21.55 -1.63
N VAL A 248 1.69 -21.02 -2.33
CA VAL A 248 1.89 -19.90 -3.28
C VAL A 248 2.33 -18.63 -2.55
N PHE A 249 1.62 -18.24 -1.49
CA PHE A 249 1.94 -17.03 -0.75
C PHE A 249 3.27 -17.17 0.02
N VAL A 250 3.61 -18.36 0.53
CA VAL A 250 4.94 -18.65 1.11
C VAL A 250 6.04 -18.41 0.08
N LYS A 251 5.93 -18.99 -1.13
CA LYS A 251 6.93 -18.82 -2.19
C LYS A 251 7.03 -17.39 -2.68
N TYR A 252 5.91 -16.67 -2.72
CA TYR A 252 5.89 -15.24 -2.98
C TYR A 252 6.68 -14.47 -1.91
N LEU A 253 6.48 -14.76 -0.62
CA LEU A 253 7.24 -14.09 0.44
C LEU A 253 8.72 -14.41 0.40
N ASP A 254 9.09 -15.66 0.11
CA ASP A 254 10.50 -16.05 -0.02
C ASP A 254 11.17 -15.28 -1.18
N LEU A 255 10.49 -15.18 -2.32
CA LEU A 255 10.95 -14.37 -3.45
C LEU A 255 11.07 -12.89 -3.06
N MET A 256 10.04 -12.30 -2.44
CA MET A 256 10.05 -10.89 -2.04
C MET A 256 11.19 -10.58 -1.06
N ARG A 257 11.38 -11.43 -0.04
CA ARG A 257 12.49 -11.28 0.93
C ARG A 257 13.85 -11.41 0.25
N LYS A 258 13.99 -12.32 -0.71
CA LYS A 258 15.21 -12.48 -1.50
C LYS A 258 15.50 -11.23 -2.32
N LEU A 259 14.49 -10.67 -2.99
CA LEU A 259 14.61 -9.42 -3.75
C LEU A 259 14.98 -8.24 -2.84
N GLN A 260 14.30 -8.09 -1.69
CA GLN A 260 14.54 -7.04 -0.71
C GLN A 260 15.99 -7.04 -0.23
N VAL A 261 16.51 -8.21 0.16
CA VAL A 261 17.86 -8.36 0.70
C VAL A 261 18.91 -8.26 -0.41
N THR A 262 18.69 -8.90 -1.55
CA THR A 262 19.68 -8.95 -2.64
C THR A 262 19.87 -7.57 -3.24
N TYR A 263 18.78 -6.91 -3.65
CA TYR A 263 18.85 -5.63 -4.36
C TYR A 263 18.75 -4.40 -3.44
N CYS A 264 18.80 -4.59 -2.11
CA CYS A 264 18.68 -3.51 -1.13
C CYS A 264 17.48 -2.60 -1.41
N LEU A 265 16.32 -3.21 -1.68
CA LEU A 265 15.08 -2.47 -1.96
C LEU A 265 14.69 -1.63 -0.74
N GLU A 266 14.12 -0.46 -0.95
CA GLU A 266 13.57 0.32 0.16
C GLU A 266 12.06 0.07 0.31
N PRO A 267 11.51 0.25 1.51
CA PRO A 267 10.10 0.01 1.73
C PRO A 267 9.23 1.16 1.22
N ALA A 268 8.33 0.84 0.30
CA ALA A 268 7.40 1.77 -0.34
C ALA A 268 6.35 2.26 0.66
N GLY A 269 6.35 3.55 0.96
CA GLY A 269 5.35 4.14 1.85
C GLY A 269 5.43 3.64 3.29
N SER A 270 6.62 3.19 3.73
CA SER A 270 6.80 2.77 5.13
C SER A 270 6.47 3.93 6.07
N HIS A 271 5.70 3.61 7.10
CA HIS A 271 5.48 4.52 8.22
C HIS A 271 6.65 4.45 9.23
N GLY A 272 7.77 3.82 8.87
CA GLY A 272 8.86 3.46 9.77
C GLY A 272 8.35 2.67 10.97
N VAL A 273 8.72 3.10 12.18
CA VAL A 273 8.26 2.51 13.45
C VAL A 273 6.74 2.59 13.67
N TRP A 274 6.02 3.38 12.88
CA TRP A 274 4.57 3.55 12.99
C TRP A 274 3.77 2.60 12.08
N GLY A 275 4.45 1.80 11.25
CA GLY A 275 3.84 0.74 10.45
C GLY A 275 3.80 -0.59 11.21
N LEU A 276 3.00 -1.55 10.69
CA LEU A 276 3.01 -2.92 11.20
C LEU A 276 4.36 -3.61 10.87
N ASP A 277 4.77 -3.51 9.62
CA ASP A 277 6.04 -3.97 9.07
C ASP A 277 6.42 -3.07 7.89
N ASP A 278 7.68 -3.12 7.46
CA ASP A 278 8.20 -2.28 6.39
C ASP A 278 7.60 -2.67 5.02
N TYR A 279 7.34 -3.96 4.78
CA TYR A 279 6.95 -4.46 3.45
C TYR A 279 5.59 -5.16 3.43
N HIS A 280 5.25 -5.88 4.50
CA HIS A 280 4.20 -6.90 4.46
C HIS A 280 3.09 -6.67 5.49
N PHE A 281 1.86 -7.05 5.15
CA PHE A 281 0.72 -7.00 6.06
C PHE A 281 -0.04 -8.34 6.08
N LEU A 282 -0.38 -8.87 4.91
CA LEU A 282 -1.15 -10.11 4.75
C LEU A 282 -0.55 -11.34 5.46
N PRO A 283 0.78 -11.56 5.52
CA PRO A 283 1.34 -12.70 6.24
C PRO A 283 1.00 -12.69 7.73
N PHE A 284 0.84 -11.51 8.34
CA PHE A 284 0.42 -11.39 9.73
C PHE A 284 -1.05 -11.74 9.91
N ILE A 285 -1.91 -11.42 8.93
CA ILE A 285 -3.31 -11.85 8.93
C ILE A 285 -3.37 -13.39 8.83
N PHE A 286 -2.75 -13.97 7.81
CA PHE A 286 -2.79 -15.41 7.57
C PHE A 286 -2.11 -16.18 8.72
N GLY A 287 -0.93 -15.74 9.13
CA GLY A 287 -0.19 -16.37 10.22
C GLY A 287 -0.87 -16.26 11.59
N SER A 288 -1.57 -15.16 11.87
CA SER A 288 -2.38 -15.09 13.10
C SER A 288 -3.55 -16.05 13.04
N SER A 289 -4.13 -16.29 11.86
CA SER A 289 -5.18 -17.30 11.64
C SER A 289 -4.69 -18.73 11.90
N GLN A 290 -3.48 -19.07 11.44
CA GLN A 290 -2.83 -20.37 11.73
C GLN A 290 -2.72 -20.65 13.23
N LEU A 291 -2.53 -19.60 14.03
CA LEU A 291 -2.30 -19.70 15.47
C LEU A 291 -3.59 -19.56 16.29
N ILE A 292 -4.76 -19.37 15.65
CA ILE A 292 -6.04 -19.36 16.35
C ILE A 292 -6.25 -20.71 17.06
N ASP A 293 -6.67 -20.61 18.32
CA ASP A 293 -6.91 -21.74 19.22
C ASP A 293 -5.70 -22.66 19.47
N HIS A 294 -4.49 -22.17 19.14
CA HIS A 294 -3.26 -22.90 19.44
C HIS A 294 -3.07 -23.11 20.96
N LYS A 295 -2.80 -24.36 21.36
CA LYS A 295 -2.74 -24.80 22.76
C LYS A 295 -1.70 -24.02 23.57
N TYR A 296 -0.47 -23.93 23.06
CA TYR A 296 0.68 -23.39 23.81
C TYR A 296 1.12 -21.99 23.36
N MET A 297 1.24 -21.73 22.06
CA MET A 297 1.68 -20.44 21.52
C MET A 297 0.59 -19.37 21.66
N LYS A 298 0.93 -18.27 22.32
CA LYS A 298 0.08 -17.07 22.47
C LYS A 298 0.75 -15.89 21.75
N PRO A 299 0.06 -14.75 21.53
CA PRO A 299 0.68 -13.58 20.89
C PRO A 299 1.99 -13.15 21.55
N LYS A 300 2.09 -13.22 22.89
CA LYS A 300 3.33 -12.92 23.63
C LYS A 300 4.49 -13.87 23.34
N SER A 301 4.22 -15.06 22.77
CA SER A 301 5.25 -16.05 22.42
C SER A 301 6.20 -15.58 21.32
N ILE A 302 5.89 -14.50 20.60
CA ILE A 302 6.81 -13.92 19.60
C ILE A 302 8.13 -13.42 20.21
N HIS A 303 8.17 -13.20 21.53
CA HIS A 303 9.38 -12.80 22.26
C HIS A 303 10.26 -13.99 22.68
N ASN A 304 9.75 -15.21 22.55
CA ASN A 304 10.47 -16.42 22.94
C ASN A 304 11.30 -16.94 21.75
N LYS A 305 12.62 -16.85 21.87
CA LYS A 305 13.58 -17.26 20.83
C LYS A 305 13.47 -18.75 20.48
N ASP A 306 13.30 -19.62 21.47
CA ASP A 306 13.18 -21.07 21.23
C ASP A 306 11.92 -21.38 20.39
N ILE A 307 10.81 -20.67 20.65
CA ILE A 307 9.60 -20.84 19.85
C ILE A 307 9.83 -20.34 18.41
N LEU A 308 10.47 -19.19 18.25
CA LEU A 308 10.77 -18.66 16.93
C LEU A 308 11.68 -19.59 16.13
N GLU A 309 12.77 -20.08 16.72
CA GLU A 309 13.74 -20.94 16.04
C GLU A 309 13.14 -22.28 15.61
N ASN A 310 12.27 -22.87 16.44
CA ASN A 310 11.71 -24.20 16.16
C ASN A 310 10.43 -24.20 15.31
N PHE A 311 9.70 -23.08 15.25
CA PHE A 311 8.37 -23.05 14.64
C PHE A 311 8.18 -21.99 13.53
N ALA A 312 9.18 -21.14 13.26
CA ALA A 312 9.07 -20.11 12.21
C ALA A 312 8.95 -20.68 10.78
N ASN A 313 9.37 -21.92 10.55
CA ASN A 313 9.15 -22.63 9.28
C ASN A 313 7.71 -23.10 9.09
N GLU A 314 6.93 -23.25 10.17
CA GLU A 314 5.55 -23.77 10.14
C GLU A 314 4.47 -22.69 10.23
N TYR A 315 4.82 -21.50 10.71
CA TYR A 315 3.86 -20.41 10.95
C TYR A 315 4.33 -19.09 10.32
N LEU A 316 3.52 -18.54 9.40
CA LEU A 316 3.83 -17.31 8.67
C LEU A 316 4.11 -16.12 9.59
N TYR A 317 3.34 -15.98 10.67
CA TYR A 317 3.51 -14.87 11.62
C TYR A 317 4.90 -14.90 12.24
N LEU A 318 5.32 -16.08 12.73
CA LEU A 318 6.63 -16.27 13.36
C LEU A 318 7.76 -16.13 12.34
N SER A 319 7.57 -16.64 11.11
CA SER A 319 8.49 -16.43 9.99
C SER A 319 8.78 -14.95 9.74
N CYS A 320 7.74 -14.10 9.74
CA CYS A 320 7.91 -12.66 9.58
C CYS A 320 8.65 -12.01 10.76
N ILE A 321 8.35 -12.41 12.00
CA ILE A 321 9.07 -11.91 13.18
C ILE A 321 10.57 -12.25 13.10
N VAL A 322 10.91 -13.50 12.75
CA VAL A 322 12.30 -13.92 12.56
C VAL A 322 12.99 -13.10 11.47
N PHE A 323 12.30 -12.84 10.35
CA PHE A 323 12.85 -12.02 9.28
C PHE A 323 13.12 -10.57 9.74
N ILE A 324 12.17 -9.95 10.46
CA ILE A 324 12.33 -8.61 11.03
C ILE A 324 13.53 -8.55 11.97
N MET A 325 13.66 -9.49 12.90
CA MET A 325 14.77 -9.54 13.85
C MET A 325 16.13 -9.79 13.17
N LYS A 326 16.13 -10.42 11.99
CA LYS A 326 17.34 -10.61 11.19
C LYS A 326 17.80 -9.28 10.56
N VAL A 327 16.87 -8.54 9.95
CA VAL A 327 17.17 -7.33 9.16
C VAL A 327 17.27 -6.05 10.01
N LYS A 328 16.48 -5.92 11.08
CA LYS A 328 16.54 -4.79 12.02
C LYS A 328 17.43 -5.14 13.21
N LYS A 329 18.24 -4.18 13.66
CA LYS A 329 19.11 -4.31 14.84
C LYS A 329 18.53 -3.50 15.99
N GLY A 330 18.72 -3.98 17.22
CA GLY A 330 18.24 -3.33 18.43
C GLY A 330 17.17 -4.14 19.17
N VAL A 331 16.50 -3.49 20.12
CA VAL A 331 15.42 -4.09 20.90
C VAL A 331 14.16 -4.13 20.03
N PHE A 332 13.44 -5.26 20.04
CA PHE A 332 12.25 -5.47 19.20
C PHE A 332 11.19 -4.37 19.41
N ALA A 333 10.92 -4.01 20.66
CA ALA A 333 9.99 -2.94 21.02
C ALA A 333 10.38 -1.56 20.48
N GLU A 334 11.66 -1.30 20.19
CA GLU A 334 12.11 0.00 19.68
C GLU A 334 11.93 0.11 18.16
N HIS A 335 12.28 -0.94 17.42
CA HIS A 335 12.24 -0.92 15.96
C HIS A 335 10.91 -1.44 15.37
N SER A 336 10.10 -2.13 16.18
CA SER A 336 8.81 -2.72 15.81
C SER A 336 7.76 -2.57 16.94
N PRO A 337 7.52 -1.36 17.46
CA PRO A 337 6.66 -1.14 18.63
C PRO A 337 5.21 -1.61 18.41
N MET A 338 4.68 -1.52 17.19
CA MET A 338 3.31 -1.96 16.92
C MET A 338 3.13 -3.48 17.05
N LEU A 339 4.08 -4.27 16.55
CA LEU A 339 4.06 -5.72 16.71
C LEU A 339 4.29 -6.11 18.17
N ASP A 340 5.11 -5.35 18.89
CA ASP A 340 5.31 -5.50 20.33
C ASP A 340 4.01 -5.25 21.12
N ASP A 341 3.31 -4.15 20.84
CA ASP A 341 2.01 -3.83 21.41
C ASP A 341 0.96 -4.93 21.11
N ILE A 342 0.92 -5.42 19.86
CA ILE A 342 0.00 -6.49 19.44
C ILE A 342 0.30 -7.80 20.19
N SER A 343 1.55 -8.06 20.57
CA SER A 343 1.91 -9.24 21.37
C SER A 343 1.26 -9.26 22.76
N GLY A 344 0.84 -8.09 23.26
CA GLY A 344 0.08 -7.95 24.50
C GLY A 344 -1.40 -8.36 24.41
N VAL A 345 -1.93 -8.59 23.20
CA VAL A 345 -3.31 -9.04 23.00
C VAL A 345 -3.47 -10.48 23.53
N PRO A 346 -4.58 -10.80 24.24
CA PRO A 346 -4.67 -12.06 24.97
C PRO A 346 -4.77 -13.33 24.11
N ASN A 347 -5.26 -13.24 22.87
CA ASN A 347 -5.41 -14.40 22.00
C ASN A 347 -5.32 -14.04 20.50
N TRP A 348 -4.95 -15.03 19.70
CA TRP A 348 -4.75 -14.90 18.25
C TRP A 348 -6.02 -14.57 17.48
N ASN A 349 -7.21 -14.98 17.95
CA ASN A 349 -8.48 -14.62 17.31
C ASN A 349 -8.71 -13.10 17.35
N LYS A 350 -8.44 -12.46 18.50
CA LYS A 350 -8.47 -10.99 18.62
C LYS A 350 -7.38 -10.31 17.79
N VAL A 351 -6.18 -10.89 17.73
CA VAL A 351 -5.10 -10.39 16.85
C VAL A 351 -5.55 -10.41 15.39
N ASN A 352 -6.03 -11.56 14.89
CA ASN A 352 -6.49 -11.71 13.51
C ASN A 352 -7.64 -10.74 13.18
N SER A 353 -8.66 -10.67 14.05
CA SER A 353 -9.76 -9.71 13.90
C SER A 353 -9.27 -8.26 13.87
N GLY A 354 -8.33 -7.89 14.74
CA GLY A 354 -7.73 -6.56 14.76
C GLY A 354 -6.93 -6.25 13.50
N LEU A 355 -6.14 -7.21 13.01
CA LEU A 355 -5.35 -7.07 11.79
C LEU A 355 -6.23 -6.96 10.54
N LEU A 356 -7.34 -7.69 10.45
CA LEU A 356 -8.30 -7.54 9.35
C LEU A 356 -8.93 -6.13 9.31
N LYS A 357 -9.30 -5.59 10.48
CA LYS A 357 -9.78 -4.20 10.59
C LYS A 357 -8.68 -3.21 10.21
N MET A 358 -7.48 -3.42 10.72
CA MET A 358 -6.34 -2.55 10.45
C MET A 358 -5.96 -2.58 8.97
N TYR A 359 -5.99 -3.74 8.28
CA TYR A 359 -5.75 -3.84 6.84
C TYR A 359 -6.73 -2.99 6.04
N LYS A 360 -8.02 -3.02 6.41
CA LYS A 360 -9.03 -2.18 5.76
C LYS A 360 -8.71 -0.68 5.89
N ILE A 361 -8.25 -0.22 7.05
CA ILE A 361 -8.02 1.21 7.33
C ILE A 361 -6.62 1.69 6.89
N GLU A 362 -5.58 0.94 7.21
CA GLU A 362 -4.19 1.35 7.01
C GLU A 362 -3.64 0.91 5.65
N VAL A 363 -4.32 0.03 4.92
CA VAL A 363 -3.94 -0.35 3.54
C VAL A 363 -5.01 0.11 2.56
N LEU A 364 -6.23 -0.43 2.65
CA LEU A 364 -7.27 -0.19 1.63
C LEU A 364 -7.90 1.22 1.66
N GLN A 365 -7.76 1.99 2.75
CA GLN A 365 -8.25 3.38 2.84
C GLN A 365 -7.17 4.44 2.59
N LYS A 366 -5.91 4.04 2.34
CA LYS A 366 -4.81 4.97 2.16
C LYS A 366 -4.57 5.24 0.68
N VAL A 367 -4.78 6.49 0.27
CA VAL A 367 -4.51 6.96 -1.10
C VAL A 367 -3.07 6.66 -1.53
N PRO A 368 -2.03 6.93 -0.72
CA PRO A 368 -0.65 6.67 -1.14
C PRO A 368 -0.36 5.21 -1.50
N ILE A 369 -1.10 4.28 -0.90
CA ILE A 369 -0.98 2.84 -1.15
C ILE A 369 -1.86 2.45 -2.35
N MET A 370 -3.16 2.78 -2.28
CA MET A 370 -4.17 2.33 -3.24
C MET A 370 -4.14 3.07 -4.59
N GLN A 371 -3.43 4.19 -4.71
CA GLN A 371 -3.24 4.88 -6.00
C GLN A 371 -2.53 4.01 -7.07
N HIS A 372 -1.77 3.01 -6.64
CA HIS A 372 -1.09 2.06 -7.52
C HIS A 372 -1.94 0.81 -7.82
N PHE A 373 -3.10 0.68 -7.20
CA PHE A 373 -4.03 -0.42 -7.43
C PHE A 373 -4.71 -0.27 -8.79
N LEU A 374 -4.73 -1.35 -9.56
CA LEU A 374 -5.26 -1.35 -10.92
C LEU A 374 -6.71 -1.82 -10.99
N PHE A 375 -7.48 -1.16 -11.84
CA PHE A 375 -8.88 -1.48 -12.09
C PHE A 375 -9.08 -1.84 -13.54
N GLY A 376 -9.72 -2.98 -13.78
CA GLY A 376 -10.03 -3.48 -15.12
C GLY A 376 -11.44 -4.05 -15.17
N SER A 377 -11.64 -4.97 -16.12
CA SER A 377 -12.93 -5.65 -16.31
C SER A 377 -13.34 -6.57 -15.16
N ILE A 378 -12.38 -7.22 -14.48
CA ILE A 378 -12.62 -8.17 -13.37
C ILE A 378 -12.81 -7.43 -12.04
N ILE A 379 -11.88 -6.52 -11.74
CA ILE A 379 -11.92 -5.63 -10.58
C ILE A 379 -12.38 -4.25 -11.06
N GLN A 380 -13.69 -4.03 -11.01
CA GLN A 380 -14.29 -2.81 -11.52
C GLN A 380 -14.30 -1.73 -10.44
N CYS A 381 -13.78 -0.55 -10.79
CA CYS A 381 -14.07 0.69 -10.07
C CYS A 381 -15.43 1.20 -10.53
N GLN A 382 -16.51 0.75 -9.90
CA GLN A 382 -17.84 1.30 -10.19
C GLN A 382 -17.86 2.76 -9.76
N LYS A 383 -17.89 3.69 -10.73
CA LYS A 383 -18.42 5.03 -10.44
C LYS A 383 -19.92 4.83 -10.30
N LEU A 384 -20.47 5.09 -9.11
CA LEU A 384 -21.92 5.21 -8.96
C LEU A 384 -22.40 6.21 -10.02
N LYS A 385 -23.14 5.73 -11.03
CA LYS A 385 -23.89 6.64 -11.87
C LYS A 385 -24.82 7.37 -10.92
N ARG A 386 -24.66 8.68 -10.77
CA ARG A 386 -25.77 9.50 -10.28
C ARG A 386 -26.87 9.32 -11.30
N GLU A 387 -27.86 8.49 -10.98
CA GLU A 387 -29.12 8.50 -11.70
C GLU A 387 -29.73 9.89 -11.46
N PHE A 388 -29.46 10.81 -12.38
CA PHE A 388 -30.39 11.90 -12.57
C PHE A 388 -31.64 11.23 -13.13
N GLY A 389 -32.66 11.06 -12.28
CA GLY A 389 -33.97 10.60 -12.71
C GLY A 389 -34.45 11.44 -13.89
N PRO A 390 -35.25 10.88 -14.80
CA PRO A 390 -35.66 11.58 -16.01
C PRO A 390 -36.33 12.89 -15.64
N VAL A 391 -35.75 14.00 -16.09
CA VAL A 391 -36.43 15.30 -16.09
C VAL A 391 -37.60 15.14 -17.04
N SER A 392 -38.80 15.02 -16.47
CA SER A 392 -40.05 15.04 -17.22
C SER A 392 -40.15 16.37 -17.96
N SER A 393 -39.92 16.33 -19.27
CA SER A 393 -40.25 17.41 -20.19
C SER A 393 -41.77 17.54 -20.31
N LYS A 394 -42.37 18.44 -19.54
CA LYS A 394 -43.69 18.99 -19.86
C LYS A 394 -43.69 20.51 -19.70
N ASN A 395 -43.77 21.14 -20.88
CA ASN A 395 -44.36 22.43 -21.23
C ASN A 395 -43.87 23.70 -20.53
N PHE A 396 -43.09 24.49 -21.28
CA PHE A 396 -43.18 25.94 -21.30
C PHE A 396 -44.65 26.35 -21.50
N ASP A 397 -45.24 27.07 -20.56
CA ASP A 397 -45.34 28.53 -20.68
C ASP A 397 -46.20 29.13 -19.57
N THR A 398 -45.77 30.32 -19.15
CA THR A 398 -46.55 31.41 -18.58
C THR A 398 -46.89 31.51 -17.07
N TRP A 399 -46.45 32.65 -16.54
CA TRP A 399 -46.98 33.50 -15.46
C TRP A 399 -46.61 33.25 -13.99
N SER A 400 -45.75 34.17 -13.53
CA SER A 400 -45.77 34.93 -12.27
C SER A 400 -45.44 34.24 -10.94
N GLN A 401 -44.40 34.77 -10.28
CA GLN A 401 -44.19 34.64 -8.84
C GLN A 401 -45.44 35.09 -8.07
N PRO A 402 -45.75 34.41 -6.95
CA PRO A 402 -45.68 35.15 -5.70
C PRO A 402 -45.07 34.37 -4.53
N THR A 403 -44.53 35.18 -3.63
CA THR A 403 -44.17 34.94 -2.23
C THR A 403 -45.31 34.39 -1.36
N LEU A 404 -44.89 33.81 -0.21
CA LEU A 404 -45.60 33.54 1.06
C LEU A 404 -45.79 32.04 1.34
N ARG A 405 -45.11 31.45 2.32
CA ARG A 405 -45.16 31.60 3.80
C ARG A 405 -46.25 30.69 4.40
N TRP A 406 -45.74 29.60 4.99
CA TRP A 406 -46.23 28.79 6.11
C TRP A 406 -47.71 28.86 6.46
N ASP A 407 -48.39 27.75 6.19
CA ASP A 407 -49.75 27.45 6.63
C ASP A 407 -49.82 27.07 8.12
N PHE A 408 -50.72 27.79 8.79
CA PHE A 408 -51.78 27.33 9.71
C PHE A 408 -51.43 26.49 10.95
N VAL A 409 -51.70 27.11 12.12
CA VAL A 409 -52.60 26.53 13.13
C VAL A 409 -53.58 27.61 13.59
N ASP A 410 -54.84 27.21 13.69
CA ASP A 410 -56.06 27.94 14.03
C ASP A 410 -56.03 28.74 15.35
N GLY A 411 -56.87 29.78 15.43
CA GLY A 411 -57.26 30.35 16.72
C GLY A 411 -57.92 31.73 16.65
N MET A 412 -59.25 31.73 16.48
CA MET A 412 -60.26 32.61 17.10
C MET A 412 -60.05 34.14 17.21
N ASP A 413 -61.11 34.81 16.73
CA ASP A 413 -61.77 36.00 17.27
C ASP A 413 -61.14 37.40 17.17
N ASN A 414 -61.87 38.24 16.40
CA ASN A 414 -62.39 39.56 16.78
C ASN A 414 -61.49 40.44 17.66
N ASN A 415 -60.97 41.54 17.12
CA ASN A 415 -61.69 42.82 17.09
C ASN A 415 -60.78 43.96 16.62
N GLU A 416 -61.40 44.84 15.83
CA GLU A 416 -61.25 46.29 15.82
C GLU A 416 -59.87 46.93 16.05
N THR A 417 -59.34 47.46 14.95
CA THR A 417 -59.08 48.89 14.74
C THR A 417 -58.64 49.74 15.95
N MET A 418 -57.44 50.30 15.76
CA MET A 418 -57.15 51.74 15.89
C MET A 418 -56.89 52.29 17.29
N ILE A 419 -55.64 52.74 17.52
CA ILE A 419 -55.23 54.16 17.59
C ILE A 419 -53.99 54.34 18.49
N ARG A 420 -52.92 54.91 17.88
CA ARG A 420 -51.88 55.81 18.41
C ARG A 420 -51.09 55.32 19.65
N GLN A 421 -49.76 55.36 19.67
CA GLN A 421 -48.86 56.44 19.25
C GLN A 421 -47.54 55.90 18.71
#